data_AF-A0A7S3TA77-F1
#
_entry.id   AF-A0A7S3TA77-F1
#
_cell.length_a   1.000
_cell.length_b   1.000
_cell.length_c   1.000
_cell.angle_alpha   90.00
_cell.angle_beta   90.00
_cell.angle_gamma   90.00
#
_symmetry.space_group_name_H-M   'P 1'
#
loop_
_entity.id
_entity.type
_entity.pdbx_description
1 polymer ?
#
loop_
_entity_poly.entity_id
_entity_poly.type
_entity_poly.pdbx_seq_one_letter_code
_entity_poly.pdbx_strand_id
1 'polypeptide(L)'
;VTSNWQALGYAPPEFRNDRDVAKAAAASSRQALGMLSPELRNEPEILREALKADGHALVYLSEKNRGDKSVVLEAVKQDGHALAYASDELKGDRDVCLAAVSEDGLTLGLAEPNMRGDKGVALRAIERNVKALGNATAELQQDEDIKEAVVQSERAALLAAVKVDGYALLAAVK
;
A
#
# COMPACT_ATOMS: atom_id res chain seq x y z
N VAL A 1 8.02 -26.33 8.68
CA VAL A 1 7.99 -25.66 10.00
C VAL A 1 6.67 -24.91 10.06
N THR A 2 5.73 -25.45 10.81
CA THR A 2 4.35 -24.96 10.93
C THR A 2 4.33 -23.54 11.43
N SER A 3 3.59 -22.68 10.74
CA SER A 3 3.52 -21.25 10.98
C SER A 3 3.06 -20.97 12.42
N ASN A 4 3.98 -20.42 13.21
CA ASN A 4 3.92 -20.20 14.66
C ASN A 4 2.64 -19.48 15.15
N TRP A 5 1.96 -18.75 14.27
CA TRP A 5 0.75 -18.00 14.58
C TRP A 5 -0.50 -18.87 14.84
N GLN A 6 -0.61 -20.08 14.26
CA GLN A 6 -1.76 -20.96 14.49
C GLN A 6 -1.81 -21.51 15.92
N ALA A 7 -0.65 -21.58 16.59
CA ALA A 7 -0.55 -22.00 17.98
C ALA A 7 -1.31 -21.07 18.93
N LEU A 8 -1.49 -19.78 18.59
CA LEU A 8 -2.32 -18.85 19.39
C LEU A 8 -3.79 -19.26 19.46
N GLY A 9 -4.30 -19.93 18.43
CA GLY A 9 -5.69 -20.42 18.41
C GLY A 9 -5.92 -21.48 19.50
N TYR A 10 -4.90 -22.27 19.80
CA TYR A 10 -4.92 -23.31 20.84
C TYR A 10 -4.38 -22.83 22.19
N ALA A 11 -3.75 -21.64 22.23
CA ALA A 11 -3.16 -21.10 23.44
C ALA A 11 -4.25 -20.63 24.43
N PRO A 12 -4.05 -20.87 25.74
CA PRO A 12 -4.92 -20.34 26.80
C PRO A 12 -5.11 -18.82 26.68
N PRO A 13 -6.24 -18.26 27.16
CA PRO A 13 -6.53 -16.82 27.11
C PRO A 13 -5.42 -15.95 27.70
N GLU A 14 -4.68 -16.49 28.67
CA GLU A 14 -3.54 -15.86 29.33
C GLU A 14 -2.41 -15.51 28.35
N PHE A 15 -2.12 -16.40 27.39
CA PHE A 15 -1.08 -16.18 26.37
C PHE A 15 -1.58 -15.35 25.18
N ARG A 16 -2.90 -15.25 24.99
CA ARG A 16 -3.50 -14.30 24.03
C ARG A 16 -3.45 -12.86 24.53
N ASN A 17 -3.18 -12.68 25.83
CA ASN A 17 -3.00 -11.39 26.49
C ASN A 17 -1.52 -11.10 26.81
N ASP A 18 -0.58 -11.94 26.37
CA ASP A 18 0.85 -11.70 26.52
C ASP A 18 1.37 -10.80 25.39
N ARG A 19 2.03 -9.70 25.77
CA ARG A 19 2.51 -8.66 24.85
C ARG A 19 3.64 -9.15 23.94
N ASP A 20 4.55 -9.97 24.46
CA ASP A 20 5.68 -10.49 23.69
C ASP A 20 5.20 -11.54 22.68
N VAL A 21 4.26 -12.38 23.11
CA VAL A 21 3.57 -13.34 22.22
C VAL A 21 2.79 -12.61 21.14
N ALA A 22 2.05 -11.55 21.50
CA ALA A 22 1.28 -10.76 20.55
C ALA A 22 2.18 -10.06 19.51
N LYS A 23 3.32 -9.51 19.93
CA LYS A 23 4.30 -8.89 19.03
C LYS A 23 4.91 -9.91 18.06
N ALA A 24 5.34 -11.06 18.56
CA ALA A 24 5.90 -12.13 17.72
C ALA A 24 4.85 -12.69 16.73
N ALA A 25 3.60 -12.80 17.16
CA ALA A 25 2.50 -13.25 16.33
C ALA A 25 2.12 -12.22 15.25
N ALA A 26 2.04 -10.95 15.61
CA ALA A 26 1.77 -9.83 14.71
C ALA A 26 2.83 -9.68 13.61
N ALA A 27 4.11 -9.87 13.96
CA ALA A 27 5.21 -9.86 12.99
C ALA A 27 5.17 -11.07 12.04
N SER A 28 4.59 -12.19 12.46
CA SER A 28 4.60 -13.44 11.69
C SER A 28 3.40 -13.58 10.74
N SER A 29 2.25 -12.97 11.06
CA SER A 29 1.02 -13.14 10.29
C SER A 29 -0.03 -12.10 10.64
N ARG A 30 -0.59 -11.44 9.63
CA ARG A 30 -1.71 -10.51 9.82
C ARG A 30 -2.94 -11.19 10.43
N GLN A 31 -3.19 -12.47 10.13
CA GLN A 31 -4.32 -13.23 10.68
C GLN A 31 -4.24 -13.39 12.20
N ALA A 32 -3.02 -13.33 12.78
CA ALA A 32 -2.84 -13.41 14.22
C ALA A 32 -3.48 -12.24 14.96
N LEU A 33 -3.51 -11.04 14.36
CA LEU A 33 -4.15 -9.86 14.94
C LEU A 33 -5.64 -10.09 15.22
N GLY A 34 -6.31 -10.86 14.35
CA GLY A 34 -7.71 -11.22 14.51
C GLY A 34 -8.00 -12.05 15.77
N MET A 35 -6.98 -12.75 16.30
CA MET A 35 -7.10 -13.60 17.49
C MET A 35 -6.65 -12.91 18.79
N LEU A 36 -6.02 -11.73 18.71
CA LEU A 36 -5.66 -10.93 19.87
C LEU A 36 -6.89 -10.24 20.47
N SER A 37 -6.82 -9.98 21.78
CA SER A 37 -7.80 -9.16 22.48
C SER A 37 -7.83 -7.73 21.91
N PRO A 38 -8.99 -7.05 21.95
CA PRO A 38 -9.12 -5.68 21.44
C PRO A 38 -8.10 -4.72 22.07
N GLU A 39 -7.74 -4.93 23.33
CA GLU A 39 -6.78 -4.11 24.07
C GLU A 39 -5.39 -4.19 23.42
N LEU A 40 -4.89 -5.40 23.21
CA LEU A 40 -3.57 -5.63 22.59
C LEU A 40 -3.53 -5.27 21.11
N ARG A 41 -4.64 -5.50 20.38
CA ARG A 41 -4.72 -5.13 18.96
C ARG A 41 -4.60 -3.62 18.74
N ASN A 42 -5.04 -2.83 19.71
CA ASN A 42 -4.96 -1.37 19.65
C ASN A 42 -3.66 -0.82 20.27
N GLU A 43 -2.73 -1.67 20.72
CA GLU A 43 -1.44 -1.19 21.21
C GLU A 43 -0.58 -0.64 20.06
N PRO A 44 -0.03 0.59 20.19
CA PRO A 44 0.76 1.22 19.12
C PRO A 44 1.97 0.39 18.67
N GLU A 45 2.65 -0.30 19.58
CA GLU A 45 3.82 -1.12 19.24
C GLU A 45 3.45 -2.36 18.43
N ILE A 46 2.41 -3.09 18.84
CA ILE A 46 1.93 -4.30 18.14
C ILE A 46 1.42 -3.90 16.75
N LEU A 47 0.67 -2.81 16.68
CA LEU A 47 0.11 -2.27 15.45
C LEU A 47 1.23 -1.90 14.46
N ARG A 48 2.26 -1.19 14.93
CA ARG A 48 3.40 -0.81 14.10
C ARG A 48 4.17 -2.03 13.60
N GLU A 49 4.42 -3.01 14.45
CA GLU A 49 5.13 -4.21 14.05
C GLU A 49 4.34 -5.00 12.99
N ALA A 50 3.02 -5.08 13.16
CA ALA A 50 2.15 -5.72 12.19
C ALA A 50 2.13 -5.01 10.84
N LEU A 51 1.97 -3.68 10.83
CA LEU A 51 1.94 -2.90 9.59
C LEU A 51 3.27 -2.90 8.86
N LYS A 52 4.39 -2.97 9.58
CA LYS A 52 5.72 -3.15 8.98
C LYS A 52 5.88 -4.52 8.33
N ALA A 53 5.26 -5.55 8.89
CA ALA A 53 5.32 -6.90 8.35
C ALA A 53 4.38 -7.09 7.15
N ASP A 54 3.17 -6.53 7.20
CA ASP A 54 2.17 -6.59 6.13
C ASP A 54 1.23 -5.36 6.21
N GLY A 55 1.27 -4.47 5.20
CA GLY A 55 0.39 -3.30 5.13
C GLY A 55 -1.10 -3.64 5.17
N HIS A 56 -1.50 -4.84 4.73
CA HIS A 56 -2.88 -5.31 4.81
C HIS A 56 -3.35 -5.64 6.24
N ALA A 57 -2.45 -5.68 7.23
CA ALA A 57 -2.82 -5.85 8.63
C ALA A 57 -3.81 -4.78 9.11
N LEU A 58 -3.88 -3.63 8.42
CA LEU A 58 -4.86 -2.57 8.62
C LEU A 58 -6.32 -3.07 8.68
N VAL A 59 -6.67 -4.14 7.93
CA VAL A 59 -8.02 -4.72 7.90
C VAL A 59 -8.48 -5.25 9.27
N TYR A 60 -7.56 -5.70 10.12
CA TYR A 60 -7.90 -6.27 11.42
C TYR A 60 -8.06 -5.21 12.50
N LEU A 61 -7.56 -4.00 12.25
CA LEU A 61 -7.56 -2.90 13.22
C LEU A 61 -8.95 -2.29 13.40
N SER A 62 -9.13 -1.64 14.55
CA SER A 62 -10.38 -0.93 14.87
C SER A 62 -10.65 0.20 13.86
N GLU A 63 -11.92 0.57 13.71
CA GLU A 63 -12.33 1.71 12.86
C GLU A 63 -11.56 2.99 13.22
N LYS A 64 -11.31 3.21 14.52
CA LYS A 64 -10.52 4.34 15.01
C LYS A 64 -9.12 4.36 14.40
N ASN A 65 -8.45 3.22 14.32
CA ASN A 65 -7.09 3.11 13.77
C ASN A 65 -7.11 3.16 12.23
N ARG A 66 -8.15 2.65 11.58
CA ARG A 66 -8.36 2.81 10.13
C ARG A 66 -8.68 4.25 9.72
N GLY A 67 -9.16 5.07 10.65
CA GLY A 67 -9.30 6.52 10.50
C GLY A 67 -8.12 7.34 11.03
N ASP A 68 -7.07 6.69 11.56
CA ASP A 68 -5.88 7.41 12.04
C ASP A 68 -4.89 7.56 10.88
N LYS A 69 -4.67 8.82 10.46
CA LYS A 69 -3.78 9.16 9.34
C LYS A 69 -2.36 8.61 9.54
N SER A 70 -1.82 8.61 10.75
CA SER A 70 -0.47 8.13 11.02
C SER A 70 -0.35 6.61 10.84
N VAL A 71 -1.37 5.89 11.26
CA VAL A 71 -1.49 4.44 11.12
C VAL A 71 -1.65 4.04 9.66
N VAL A 72 -2.58 4.69 8.96
CA VAL A 72 -2.82 4.42 7.53
C VAL A 72 -1.59 4.78 6.70
N LEU A 73 -0.90 5.88 7.00
CA LEU A 73 0.35 6.25 6.31
C LEU A 73 1.45 5.19 6.47
N GLU A 74 1.60 4.58 7.65
CA GLU A 74 2.58 3.50 7.83
C GLU A 74 2.17 2.27 6.98
N ALA A 75 0.87 1.96 6.92
CA ALA A 75 0.35 0.84 6.13
C ALA A 75 0.57 1.02 4.62
N VAL A 76 0.17 2.17 4.06
CA VAL A 76 0.25 2.45 2.61
C VAL A 76 1.68 2.64 2.12
N LYS A 77 2.61 3.05 3.00
CA LYS A 77 4.04 3.09 2.68
C LYS A 77 4.65 1.70 2.58
N GLN A 78 4.08 0.73 3.29
CA GLN A 78 4.51 -0.66 3.18
C GLN A 78 3.91 -1.29 1.92
N ASP A 79 2.59 -1.14 1.73
CA ASP A 79 1.86 -1.64 0.56
C ASP A 79 0.73 -0.66 0.22
N GLY A 80 0.79 -0.05 -0.95
CA GLY A 80 -0.19 0.97 -1.36
C GLY A 80 -1.62 0.43 -1.41
N HIS A 81 -1.82 -0.88 -1.55
CA HIS A 81 -3.16 -1.50 -1.55
C HIS A 81 -3.83 -1.47 -0.17
N ALA A 82 -3.08 -1.20 0.90
CA ALA A 82 -3.64 -0.99 2.23
C ALA A 82 -4.67 0.16 2.25
N LEU A 83 -4.62 1.10 1.29
CA LEU A 83 -5.60 2.17 1.12
C LEU A 83 -7.05 1.65 1.05
N ALA A 84 -7.27 0.44 0.53
CA ALA A 84 -8.59 -0.19 0.47
C ALA A 84 -9.27 -0.31 1.85
N TYR A 85 -8.49 -0.43 2.93
CA TYR A 85 -8.98 -0.58 4.30
C TYR A 85 -8.96 0.70 5.11
N ALA A 86 -8.49 1.82 4.55
CA ALA A 86 -8.58 3.10 5.22
C ALA A 86 -10.05 3.56 5.35
N SER A 87 -10.32 4.49 6.27
CA SER A 87 -11.61 5.18 6.30
C SER A 87 -11.84 5.95 5.00
N ASP A 88 -13.09 6.17 4.63
CA ASP A 88 -13.43 6.89 3.40
C ASP A 88 -12.92 8.34 3.43
N GLU A 89 -12.84 8.96 4.62
CA GLU A 89 -12.19 10.26 4.81
C GLU A 89 -10.71 10.24 4.40
N LEU A 90 -9.97 9.19 4.80
CA LEU A 90 -8.55 9.06 4.46
C LEU A 90 -8.31 8.57 3.02
N LYS A 91 -9.26 7.88 2.41
CA LYS A 91 -9.24 7.61 0.95
C LYS A 91 -9.45 8.87 0.11
N GLY A 92 -9.97 9.93 0.71
CA GLY A 92 -10.03 11.28 0.16
C GLY A 92 -8.89 12.20 0.60
N ASP A 93 -7.98 11.73 1.46
CA ASP A 93 -6.85 12.53 1.94
C ASP A 93 -5.70 12.50 0.93
N ARG A 94 -5.29 13.69 0.50
CA ARG A 94 -4.29 13.85 -0.55
C ARG A 94 -2.93 13.25 -0.18
N ASP A 95 -2.48 13.37 1.06
CA ASP A 95 -1.16 12.88 1.47
C ASP A 95 -1.16 11.35 1.54
N VAL A 96 -2.25 10.76 2.03
CA VAL A 96 -2.44 9.30 2.07
C VAL A 96 -2.48 8.73 0.65
N CYS A 97 -3.29 9.33 -0.23
CA CYS A 97 -3.36 8.90 -1.63
C CYS A 97 -2.02 9.05 -2.34
N LEU A 98 -1.29 10.16 -2.14
CA LEU A 98 0.04 10.35 -2.71
C LEU A 98 1.04 9.29 -2.24
N ALA A 99 0.99 8.91 -0.96
CA ALA A 99 1.83 7.85 -0.43
C ALA A 99 1.49 6.49 -1.08
N ALA A 100 0.20 6.16 -1.20
CA ALA A 100 -0.26 4.91 -1.82
C ALA A 100 0.13 4.82 -3.31
N VAL A 101 -0.14 5.86 -4.10
CA VAL A 101 0.17 5.85 -5.54
C VAL A 101 1.67 5.93 -5.82
N SER A 102 2.45 6.46 -4.88
CA SER A 102 3.92 6.44 -4.97
C SER A 102 4.50 5.05 -4.73
N GLU A 103 3.82 4.22 -3.93
CA GLU A 103 4.17 2.81 -3.77
C GLU A 103 3.75 2.04 -5.04
N ASP A 104 2.45 1.98 -5.34
CA ASP A 104 1.92 1.41 -6.58
C ASP A 104 0.87 2.34 -7.21
N GLY A 105 1.15 2.80 -8.43
CA GLY A 105 0.26 3.69 -9.18
C GLY A 105 -1.15 3.12 -9.41
N LEU A 106 -1.31 1.79 -9.43
CA LEU A 106 -2.64 1.17 -9.59
C LEU A 106 -3.58 1.44 -8.42
N THR A 107 -3.05 1.81 -7.26
CA THR A 107 -3.82 2.12 -6.05
C THR A 107 -4.68 3.38 -6.18
N LEU A 108 -4.47 4.18 -7.24
CA LEU A 108 -5.35 5.31 -7.57
C LEU A 108 -6.83 4.88 -7.65
N GLY A 109 -7.10 3.66 -8.11
CA GLY A 109 -8.46 3.12 -8.19
C GLY A 109 -9.14 2.90 -6.82
N LEU A 110 -8.36 2.83 -5.74
CA LEU A 110 -8.84 2.66 -4.37
C LEU A 110 -9.16 3.99 -3.68
N ALA A 111 -8.73 5.10 -4.27
CA ALA A 111 -8.97 6.44 -3.75
C ALA A 111 -10.41 6.92 -4.05
N GLU A 112 -10.88 7.87 -3.26
CA GLU A 112 -12.18 8.51 -3.50
C GLU A 112 -12.21 9.23 -4.87
N PRO A 113 -13.40 9.41 -5.49
CA PRO A 113 -13.52 10.04 -6.81
C PRO A 113 -12.85 11.42 -6.91
N ASN A 114 -12.85 12.19 -5.81
CA ASN A 114 -12.19 13.49 -5.74
C ASN A 114 -10.67 13.38 -5.92
N MET A 115 -10.02 12.35 -5.37
CA MET A 115 -8.59 12.11 -5.50
C MET A 115 -8.24 11.46 -6.84
N ARG A 116 -9.12 10.63 -7.40
CA ARG A 116 -9.01 10.14 -8.79
C ARG A 116 -9.08 11.25 -9.83
N GLY A 117 -9.70 12.38 -9.48
CA GLY A 117 -9.76 13.60 -10.27
C GLY A 117 -8.67 14.63 -9.91
N ASP A 118 -7.82 14.36 -8.91
CA ASP A 118 -6.70 15.24 -8.59
C ASP A 118 -5.57 15.00 -9.59
N LYS A 119 -5.28 16.02 -10.40
CA LYS A 119 -4.26 15.97 -11.44
C LYS A 119 -2.87 15.62 -10.89
N GLY A 120 -2.52 16.11 -9.71
CA GLY A 120 -1.21 15.84 -9.09
C GLY A 120 -1.08 14.39 -8.62
N VAL A 121 -2.14 13.84 -8.01
CA VAL A 121 -2.18 12.44 -7.61
C VAL A 121 -2.17 11.52 -8.84
N ALA A 122 -2.96 11.83 -9.86
CA ALA A 122 -3.02 11.07 -11.10
C ALA A 122 -1.68 11.06 -11.85
N LEU A 123 -1.01 12.21 -11.97
CA LEU A 123 0.33 12.29 -12.58
C LEU A 123 1.34 11.40 -11.83
N ARG A 124 1.36 11.47 -10.49
CA ARG A 124 2.26 10.62 -9.69
C ARG A 124 1.94 9.12 -9.86
N ALA A 125 0.67 8.77 -9.96
CA ALA A 125 0.25 7.39 -10.21
C ALA A 125 0.73 6.90 -11.59
N ILE A 126 0.62 7.73 -12.63
CA ILE A 126 1.05 7.44 -14.00
C ILE A 126 2.57 7.33 -14.11
N GLU A 127 3.32 8.17 -13.40
CA GLU A 127 4.78 8.08 -13.28
C GLU A 127 5.22 6.71 -12.75
N ARG A 128 4.45 6.11 -11.82
CA ARG A 128 4.72 4.78 -11.27
C ARG A 128 4.22 3.66 -12.17
N ASN A 129 3.03 3.81 -12.73
CA ASN A 129 2.43 2.84 -13.63
C ASN A 129 1.47 3.53 -14.60
N VAL A 130 1.80 3.56 -15.88
CA VAL A 130 0.97 4.18 -16.93
C VAL A 130 -0.45 3.62 -16.97
N LYS A 131 -0.65 2.35 -16.58
CA LYS A 131 -1.99 1.73 -16.50
C LYS A 131 -2.89 2.38 -15.44
N ALA A 132 -2.33 3.15 -14.50
CA ALA A 132 -3.08 3.91 -13.53
C ALA A 132 -4.01 4.96 -14.16
N LEU A 133 -3.73 5.39 -15.40
CA LEU A 133 -4.62 6.30 -16.14
C LEU A 133 -6.06 5.77 -16.21
N GLY A 134 -6.25 4.45 -16.35
CA GLY A 134 -7.57 3.84 -16.40
C GLY A 134 -8.38 3.99 -15.10
N ASN A 135 -7.71 4.28 -13.98
CA ASN A 135 -8.33 4.51 -12.67
C ASN A 135 -8.61 6.00 -12.39
N ALA A 136 -8.07 6.92 -13.19
CA ALA A 136 -8.38 8.35 -13.10
C ALA A 136 -9.80 8.63 -13.62
N THR A 137 -10.36 9.80 -13.31
CA THR A 137 -11.69 10.16 -13.83
C THR A 137 -11.69 10.38 -15.34
N ALA A 138 -12.86 10.27 -15.98
CA ALA A 138 -12.99 10.43 -17.43
C ALA A 138 -12.50 11.81 -17.90
N GLU A 139 -12.64 12.84 -17.08
CA GLU A 139 -12.15 14.19 -17.36
C GLU A 139 -10.62 14.20 -17.45
N LEU A 140 -9.91 13.62 -16.48
CA LEU A 140 -8.45 13.54 -16.50
C LEU A 140 -7.92 12.60 -17.59
N GLN A 141 -8.66 11.57 -17.96
CA GLN A 141 -8.29 10.71 -19.09
C GLN A 141 -8.28 11.44 -20.43
N GLN A 142 -9.07 12.51 -20.56
CA GLN A 142 -9.10 13.36 -21.74
C GLN A 142 -8.20 14.59 -21.64
N ASP A 143 -7.61 14.87 -20.47
CA ASP A 143 -6.72 15.99 -20.24
C ASP A 143 -5.42 15.82 -21.06
N GLU A 144 -5.07 16.86 -21.81
CA GLU A 144 -3.93 16.83 -22.74
C GLU A 144 -2.58 16.74 -22.00
N ASP A 145 -2.45 17.35 -20.82
CA ASP A 145 -1.21 17.28 -20.04
C ASP A 145 -1.00 15.86 -19.49
N ILE A 146 -2.10 15.17 -19.12
CA ILE A 146 -2.06 13.77 -18.68
C ILE A 146 -1.65 12.85 -19.84
N LYS A 147 -2.22 13.06 -21.04
CA LYS A 147 -1.84 12.30 -22.24
C LYS A 147 -0.37 12.52 -22.59
N GLU A 148 0.11 13.76 -22.53
CA GLU A 148 1.52 14.06 -22.76
C GLU A 148 2.41 13.37 -21.71
N ALA A 149 2.04 13.42 -20.43
CA ALA A 149 2.78 12.75 -19.37
C ALA A 149 2.86 11.22 -19.58
N VAL A 150 1.77 10.59 -20.04
CA VAL A 150 1.76 9.16 -20.41
C VAL A 150 2.75 8.88 -21.53
N VAL A 151 2.73 9.67 -22.61
CA VAL A 151 3.65 9.50 -23.75
C VAL A 151 5.11 9.69 -23.31
N GLN A 152 5.39 10.67 -22.44
CA GLN A 152 6.74 10.88 -21.92
C GLN A 152 7.20 9.71 -21.02
N SER A 153 6.31 9.19 -20.17
CA SER A 153 6.58 8.04 -19.31
C SER A 153 6.89 6.79 -20.12
N GLU A 154 6.06 6.49 -21.13
CA GLU A 154 6.29 5.37 -22.05
C GLU A 154 7.60 5.54 -22.84
N ARG A 155 7.87 6.74 -23.34
CA ARG A 155 9.13 7.05 -24.03
C ARG A 155 10.34 6.84 -23.12
N ALA A 156 10.28 7.30 -21.87
CA ALA A 156 11.34 7.12 -20.89
C ALA A 156 11.56 5.63 -20.57
N ALA A 157 10.48 4.86 -20.40
CA ALA A 157 10.54 3.41 -20.19
C ALA A 157 11.17 2.67 -21.38
N LEU A 158 10.78 3.02 -22.61
CA LEU A 158 11.37 2.45 -23.83
C LEU A 158 12.86 2.81 -23.98
N LEU A 159 13.24 4.07 -23.71
CA LEU A 159 14.64 4.49 -23.73
C LEU A 159 15.48 3.77 -22.67
N ALA A 160 14.92 3.52 -21.49
CA ALA A 160 15.58 2.75 -20.44
C ALA A 160 15.77 1.28 -20.87
N ALA A 161 14.74 0.63 -21.42
CA ALA A 161 14.83 -0.73 -21.93
C ALA A 161 15.89 -0.87 -23.03
N VAL A 162 15.91 0.05 -24.01
CA VAL A 162 16.92 0.06 -25.08
C VAL A 162 18.33 0.27 -24.53
N LYS A 163 18.52 1.04 -23.44
CA LYS A 163 19.83 1.18 -22.79
C LYS A 163 20.25 -0.07 -22.04
N VAL A 164 19.33 -0.77 -21.38
CA VAL A 164 19.61 -2.01 -20.65
C VAL A 164 19.98 -3.13 -21.62
N ASP A 165 19.24 -3.28 -22.72
CA ASP A 165 19.47 -4.32 -23.74
C ASP A 165 20.56 -3.91 -24.76
N GLY A 166 20.84 -2.63 -24.94
CA GLY A 166 21.88 -2.12 -25.83
C GLY A 166 23.31 -2.41 -25.36
N TYR A 167 23.54 -2.57 -24.04
CA TYR A 167 24.84 -3.03 -23.53
C TYR A 167 25.10 -4.51 -23.82
N ALA A 168 24.05 -5.33 -23.99
CA ALA A 168 24.21 -6.73 -24.39
C ALA A 168 24.65 -6.86 -25.86
N LEU A 169 24.22 -5.94 -26.75
CA LEU A 169 24.64 -5.92 -28.15
C LEU A 169 26.10 -5.48 -28.34
N LEU A 170 26.62 -4.57 -27.51
CA LEU A 170 28.02 -4.13 -27.58
C LEU A 170 29.01 -5.20 -27.10
N ALA A 171 28.60 -6.12 -26.22
CA ALA A 171 29.43 -7.24 -25.75
C ALA A 171 29.48 -8.41 -26.75
N ALA A 172 28.55 -8.48 -27.72
CA ALA A 172 28.49 -9.52 -28.74
C ALA A 172 29.27 -9.19 -30.03
N VAL A 173 29.91 -8.01 -30.11
CA VAL A 173 30.69 -7.55 -31.28
C VAL A 173 32.19 -7.35 -30.92
N LYS A 174 32.73 -8.14 -30.00
CA LYS A 174 34.19 -8.27 -29.81
C LYS A 174 34.63 -9.73 -29.82
#